data_AF-A0A8H2XFK4-F1
#
_entry.id   AF-A0A8H2XFK4-F1
#
_cell.length_a   1.000
_cell.length_b   1.000
_cell.length_c   1.000
_cell.angle_alpha   90.00
_cell.angle_beta   90.00
_cell.angle_gamma   90.00
#
_symmetry.space_group_name_H-M   'P 1'
#
loop_
_entity.id
_entity.type
_entity.pdbx_description
1 polymer ?
#
loop_
_entity_poly.entity_id
_entity_poly.type
_entity_poly.pdbx_seq_one_letter_code
_entity_poly.pdbx_strand_id
1 'polypeptide(L)'
;MNAFEAKRISDTIDQSLRLEKAVRDGLRRKQRKILLGASSMEGEEAGIDADDPSRTLEACASDMKKLWHCSVVRQCLKQAGLVIEDISGFFLNDIKRIASPGYVPTDDDILRCRIKTIGPTETILPCLELGLEWKIYDVGGTRRQRAKWAPFFDDMDALVVMVPVSAFDQVLAEDPTVNRLRDSFEMWGELCKTTILHHIPVLLFLNKIDLLEKKLRAGIEFSKYCASYGDRSNQLKSVLQYSATA
;
A
#
# COMPACT_ATOMS: atom_id res chain seq x y z
N MET A 1 19.19 0.62 5.73
CA MET A 1 19.67 1.15 4.44
C MET A 1 20.93 1.94 4.74
N ASN A 2 22.08 1.60 4.15
CA ASN A 2 23.30 2.36 4.44
C ASN A 2 23.20 3.74 3.76
N ALA A 3 23.68 4.79 4.44
CA ALA A 3 23.66 6.18 3.97
C ALA A 3 24.23 6.37 2.55
N PHE A 4 25.03 5.41 2.08
CA PHE A 4 25.61 5.36 0.74
C PHE A 4 24.57 5.08 -0.36
N GLU A 5 23.56 4.24 -0.11
CA GLU A 5 22.52 3.93 -1.10
C GLU A 5 21.48 5.05 -1.21
N ALA A 6 21.12 5.68 -0.09
CA ALA A 6 20.21 6.83 -0.06
C ALA A 6 20.81 8.05 -0.75
N LYS A 7 22.11 8.31 -0.53
CA LYS A 7 22.85 9.34 -1.28
C LYS A 7 22.91 9.00 -2.77
N ARG A 8 23.09 7.73 -3.13
CA ARG A 8 23.04 7.29 -4.54
C ARG A 8 21.68 7.53 -5.17
N ILE A 9 20.59 7.33 -4.44
CA ILE A 9 19.22 7.61 -4.91
C ILE A 9 19.04 9.12 -5.12
N SER A 10 19.41 9.95 -4.14
CA SER A 10 19.38 11.42 -4.26
C SER A 10 20.22 11.92 -5.46
N ASP A 11 21.46 11.44 -5.58
CA ASP A 11 22.38 11.85 -6.64
C ASP A 11 21.92 11.36 -8.03
N THR A 12 21.32 10.16 -8.10
CA THR A 12 20.75 9.61 -9.35
C THR A 12 19.51 10.39 -9.77
N ILE A 13 18.67 10.79 -8.82
CA ILE A 13 17.48 11.63 -9.05
C ILE A 13 17.91 13.00 -9.58
N ASP A 14 18.89 13.66 -8.93
CA ASP A 14 19.41 14.95 -9.37
C ASP A 14 20.08 14.88 -10.76
N GLN A 15 20.72 13.76 -11.09
CA GLN A 15 21.37 13.56 -12.39
C GLN A 15 20.36 13.27 -13.51
N SER A 16 19.32 12.47 -13.26
CA SER A 16 18.23 12.19 -14.20
C SER A 16 17.41 13.44 -14.52
N LEU A 17 17.12 14.28 -13.51
CA LEU A 17 16.37 15.53 -13.69
C LEU A 17 17.14 16.58 -14.51
N ARG A 18 18.47 16.62 -14.41
CA ARG A 18 19.32 17.49 -15.26
C ARG A 18 19.30 17.07 -16.74
N LEU A 19 19.19 15.77 -17.01
CA LEU A 19 19.10 15.23 -18.37
C LEU A 19 17.71 15.45 -18.98
N GLU A 20 16.63 15.32 -18.21
CA GLU A 20 15.27 15.55 -18.72
C GLU A 20 14.97 17.03 -18.97
N LYS A 21 15.53 17.94 -18.17
CA LYS A 21 15.34 19.39 -18.35
C LYS A 21 15.92 19.89 -19.69
N ALA A 22 17.00 19.28 -20.17
CA ALA A 22 17.59 19.58 -21.48
C ALA A 22 16.76 19.06 -22.67
N VAL A 23 15.89 18.06 -22.45
CA VAL A 23 15.01 17.50 -23.49
C VAL A 23 13.68 18.24 -23.56
N ARG A 24 13.19 18.78 -22.43
CA ARG A 24 11.88 19.46 -22.33
C ARG A 24 11.83 20.85 -22.97
N ASP A 25 12.95 21.56 -23.08
CA ASP A 25 12.99 22.90 -23.70
C ASP A 25 12.83 22.88 -25.25
N GLY A 26 12.72 21.70 -25.87
CA GLY A 26 12.61 21.54 -27.32
C GLY A 26 11.23 21.25 -27.91
N LEU A 27 10.20 20.91 -27.11
CA LEU A 27 8.92 20.41 -27.66
C LEU A 27 7.68 21.12 -27.09
N ARG A 28 7.48 22.39 -27.46
CA ARG A 28 6.13 22.98 -27.47
C ARG A 28 5.44 22.62 -28.80
N ARG A 29 4.57 21.59 -28.79
CA ARG A 29 3.53 21.44 -29.83
C ARG A 29 2.15 21.26 -29.19
N LYS A 30 1.28 22.22 -29.52
CA LYS A 30 -0.14 22.31 -29.21
C LYS A 30 -0.85 20.95 -29.39
N GLN A 31 -1.46 20.43 -28.34
CA GLN A 31 -2.46 19.36 -28.46
C GLN A 31 -3.88 19.95 -28.33
N ARG A 32 -4.72 19.61 -29.31
CA ARG A 32 -6.18 19.57 -29.22
C ARG A 32 -6.62 18.27 -29.87
N LYS A 33 -7.30 17.38 -29.13
CA LYS A 33 -8.17 16.33 -29.70
C LYS A 33 -9.29 16.00 -28.71
N ILE A 34 -10.50 15.92 -29.24
CA ILE A 34 -11.72 15.37 -28.62
C ILE A 34 -12.19 14.26 -29.57
N LEU A 35 -12.70 13.13 -29.06
CA LEU A 35 -13.85 12.44 -29.67
C LEU A 35 -14.54 11.52 -28.66
N LEU A 36 -15.87 11.67 -28.59
CA LEU A 36 -16.85 10.81 -27.91
C LEU A 36 -17.30 9.67 -28.82
N GLY A 37 -17.64 8.51 -28.25
CA GLY A 37 -18.36 7.44 -28.95
C GLY A 37 -19.03 6.49 -27.97
N ALA A 38 -20.36 6.44 -27.99
CA ALA A 38 -21.18 5.45 -27.29
C ALA A 38 -21.39 4.22 -28.20
N SER A 39 -21.44 3.02 -27.62
CA SER A 39 -22.11 1.86 -28.22
C SER A 39 -22.75 0.96 -27.15
N SER A 40 -24.07 0.86 -27.27
CA SER A 40 -24.95 -0.30 -27.02
C SER A 40 -24.41 -1.50 -26.24
N MET A 41 -25.11 -1.83 -25.15
CA MET A 41 -25.14 -3.16 -24.56
C MET A 41 -25.93 -4.11 -25.47
N GLU A 42 -25.24 -5.09 -26.05
CA GLU A 42 -25.86 -6.34 -26.50
C GLU A 42 -25.26 -7.47 -25.65
N GLY A 43 -26.13 -8.36 -25.17
CA GLY A 43 -25.75 -9.44 -24.27
C GLY A 43 -24.91 -10.50 -24.98
N GLU A 44 -23.73 -10.76 -24.44
CA GLU A 44 -22.95 -11.95 -24.77
C GLU A 44 -23.32 -13.09 -23.81
N GLU A 45 -23.76 -14.21 -24.38
CA GLU A 45 -23.90 -15.48 -23.69
C GLU A 45 -22.55 -15.86 -23.05
N ALA A 46 -22.59 -16.22 -21.76
CA ALA A 46 -21.41 -16.62 -20.99
C ALA A 46 -20.81 -17.91 -21.56
N GLY A 47 -19.84 -17.76 -22.45
CA GLY A 47 -18.88 -18.83 -22.77
C GLY A 47 -18.21 -19.31 -21.48
N ILE A 48 -18.10 -20.63 -21.32
CA ILE A 48 -17.41 -21.24 -20.19
C ILE A 48 -15.93 -20.89 -20.31
N ASP A 49 -15.49 -19.90 -19.55
CA ASP A 49 -14.06 -19.60 -19.39
C ASP A 49 -13.42 -20.72 -18.57
N ALA A 50 -12.50 -21.46 -19.21
CA ALA A 50 -11.77 -22.54 -18.57
C ALA A 50 -10.77 -22.03 -17.52
N ASP A 51 -10.46 -20.73 -17.54
CA ASP A 51 -9.56 -20.06 -16.59
C ASP A 51 -10.33 -19.28 -15.50
N ASP A 52 -11.66 -19.45 -15.41
CA ASP A 52 -12.47 -18.84 -14.34
C ASP A 52 -12.06 -19.41 -12.96
N PRO A 53 -11.44 -18.59 -12.09
CA PRO A 53 -10.99 -19.06 -10.77
C PRO A 53 -12.17 -19.46 -9.86
N SER A 54 -13.40 -19.05 -10.18
CA SER A 54 -14.60 -19.31 -9.37
C SER A 54 -14.84 -20.80 -9.19
N ARG A 55 -14.66 -21.60 -10.25
CA ARG A 55 -14.84 -23.06 -10.18
C ARG A 55 -13.81 -23.74 -9.29
N THR A 56 -12.56 -23.29 -9.38
CA THR A 56 -11.47 -23.81 -8.54
C THR A 56 -11.67 -23.41 -7.08
N LEU A 57 -12.07 -22.16 -6.83
CA LEU A 57 -12.39 -21.67 -5.49
C LEU A 57 -13.55 -22.45 -4.87
N GLU A 58 -14.63 -22.68 -5.63
CA GLU A 58 -15.79 -23.46 -5.19
C GLU A 58 -15.37 -24.90 -4.83
N ALA A 59 -14.61 -25.57 -5.71
CA ALA A 59 -14.14 -26.93 -5.48
C ALA A 59 -13.24 -27.04 -4.23
N CYS A 60 -12.41 -26.03 -3.95
CA CYS A 60 -11.52 -26.00 -2.79
C CYS A 60 -12.17 -25.43 -1.53
N ALA A 61 -13.36 -24.83 -1.60
CA ALA A 61 -13.97 -24.05 -0.51
C ALA A 61 -14.14 -24.88 0.77
N SER A 62 -14.56 -26.14 0.65
CA SER A 62 -14.74 -27.01 1.81
C SER A 62 -13.43 -27.30 2.53
N ASP A 63 -12.35 -27.51 1.77
CA ASP A 63 -11.06 -27.89 2.33
C ASP A 63 -10.32 -26.67 2.87
N MET A 64 -10.39 -25.52 2.19
CA MET A 64 -9.96 -24.23 2.72
C MET A 64 -10.64 -23.92 4.05
N LYS A 65 -11.95 -24.15 4.16
CA LYS A 65 -12.69 -23.96 5.41
C LYS A 65 -12.19 -24.90 6.51
N LYS A 66 -12.01 -26.20 6.23
CA LYS A 66 -11.50 -27.17 7.21
C LYS A 66 -10.12 -26.79 7.71
N LEU A 67 -9.21 -26.43 6.80
CA LEU A 67 -7.85 -26.01 7.13
C LEU A 67 -7.86 -24.73 7.98
N TRP A 68 -8.70 -23.75 7.63
CA TRP A 68 -8.80 -22.49 8.36
C TRP A 68 -9.30 -22.65 9.80
N HIS A 69 -10.15 -23.63 10.05
CA HIS A 69 -10.67 -23.92 11.39
C HIS A 69 -9.86 -25.00 12.13
N CYS A 70 -8.85 -25.59 11.50
CA CYS A 70 -8.00 -26.60 12.12
C CYS A 70 -7.06 -25.96 13.16
N SER A 71 -7.17 -26.40 14.42
CA SER A 71 -6.34 -25.90 15.52
C SER A 71 -4.85 -26.12 15.30
N VAL A 72 -4.47 -27.26 14.71
CA VAL A 72 -3.07 -27.57 14.39
C VAL A 72 -2.53 -26.60 13.35
N VAL A 73 -3.28 -26.33 12.27
CA VAL A 73 -2.89 -25.36 11.23
C VAL A 73 -2.74 -23.96 11.83
N ARG A 74 -3.72 -23.52 12.63
CA ARG A 74 -3.67 -22.24 13.36
C ARG A 74 -2.45 -22.14 14.26
N GLN A 75 -2.10 -23.21 14.97
CA GLN A 75 -0.94 -23.25 15.85
C GLN A 75 0.38 -23.21 15.05
N CYS A 76 0.49 -23.97 13.97
CA CYS A 76 1.65 -23.94 13.08
C CYS A 76 1.87 -22.56 12.45
N LEU A 77 0.80 -21.91 12.00
CA LEU A 77 0.85 -20.53 11.49
C LEU A 77 1.39 -19.57 12.57
N LYS A 78 0.87 -19.67 13.80
CA LYS A 78 1.35 -18.86 14.93
C LYS A 78 2.82 -19.12 15.25
N GLN A 79 3.25 -20.37 15.25
CA GLN A 79 4.65 -20.76 15.48
C GLN A 79 5.58 -20.26 14.37
N ALA A 80 5.11 -20.23 13.12
CA ALA A 80 5.82 -19.67 11.99
C ALA A 80 5.81 -18.12 11.98
N GLY A 81 5.14 -17.48 12.95
CA GLY A 81 4.97 -16.02 12.98
C GLY A 81 4.09 -15.48 11.84
N LEU A 82 3.28 -16.34 11.22
CA LEU A 82 2.39 -15.99 10.12
C LEU A 82 1.01 -15.65 10.66
N VAL A 83 0.67 -14.36 10.62
CA VAL A 83 -0.68 -13.85 10.89
C VAL A 83 -1.38 -13.67 9.55
N ILE A 84 -2.12 -14.69 9.10
CA ILE A 84 -2.77 -14.68 7.78
C ILE A 84 -3.83 -13.58 7.70
N GLU A 85 -4.44 -13.22 8.83
CA GLU A 85 -5.37 -12.11 8.97
C GLU A 85 -4.76 -10.73 8.63
N ASP A 86 -3.44 -10.56 8.74
CA ASP A 86 -2.74 -9.32 8.34
C ASP A 86 -2.60 -9.19 6.80
N ILE A 87 -2.98 -10.25 6.05
CA ILE A 87 -2.86 -10.34 4.60
C ILE A 87 -4.24 -10.48 3.94
N SER A 88 -4.78 -11.70 3.89
CA SER A 88 -6.03 -12.06 3.19
C SER A 88 -6.88 -13.05 3.98
N GLY A 89 -6.50 -13.36 5.23
CA GLY A 89 -7.20 -14.34 6.07
C GLY A 89 -8.62 -13.95 6.44
N PHE A 90 -8.99 -12.67 6.34
CA PHE A 90 -10.36 -12.22 6.55
C PHE A 90 -11.32 -12.84 5.51
N PHE A 91 -10.87 -13.09 4.26
CA PHE A 91 -11.67 -13.78 3.25
C PHE A 91 -11.96 -15.24 3.65
N LEU A 92 -11.08 -15.89 4.41
CA LEU A 92 -11.29 -17.27 4.86
C LEU A 92 -12.42 -17.39 5.91
N ASN A 93 -12.76 -16.29 6.59
CA ASN A 93 -13.91 -16.25 7.49
C ASN A 93 -15.24 -16.33 6.73
N ASP A 94 -15.28 -15.75 5.52
CA ASP A 94 -16.47 -15.68 4.65
C ASP A 94 -16.34 -16.58 3.42
N ILE A 95 -15.51 -17.63 3.48
CA ILE A 95 -15.17 -18.48 2.31
C ILE A 95 -16.39 -19.07 1.61
N LYS A 96 -17.48 -19.34 2.34
CA LYS A 96 -18.75 -19.82 1.76
C LYS A 96 -19.38 -18.81 0.80
N ARG A 97 -19.32 -17.52 1.14
CA ARG A 97 -19.85 -16.43 0.33
C ARG A 97 -18.93 -16.16 -0.86
N ILE A 98 -17.62 -16.11 -0.60
CA ILE A 98 -16.59 -15.75 -1.58
C ILE A 98 -16.40 -16.83 -2.66
N ALA A 99 -16.54 -18.10 -2.30
CA ALA A 99 -16.40 -19.22 -3.23
C ALA A 99 -17.74 -19.69 -3.83
N SER A 100 -18.85 -18.95 -3.60
CA SER A 100 -20.15 -19.28 -4.19
C SER A 100 -20.15 -18.99 -5.69
N PRO A 101 -20.79 -19.84 -6.51
CA PRO A 101 -21.14 -19.47 -7.88
C PRO A 101 -21.91 -18.16 -7.90
N GLY A 102 -21.50 -17.22 -8.74
CA GLY A 102 -22.13 -15.90 -8.85
C GLY A 102 -21.77 -14.92 -7.72
N TYR A 103 -20.68 -15.17 -6.98
CA TYR A 103 -20.16 -14.19 -6.02
C TYR A 103 -19.89 -12.84 -6.67
N VAL A 104 -20.49 -11.79 -6.11
CA VAL A 104 -20.20 -10.39 -6.45
C VAL A 104 -19.50 -9.76 -5.24
N PRO A 105 -18.29 -9.20 -5.41
CA PRO A 105 -17.57 -8.54 -4.34
C PRO A 105 -18.35 -7.38 -3.73
N THR A 106 -18.34 -7.29 -2.41
CA THR A 106 -18.81 -6.10 -1.71
C THR A 106 -17.74 -5.01 -1.73
N ASP A 107 -18.12 -3.76 -1.46
CA ASP A 107 -17.15 -2.67 -1.33
C ASP A 107 -16.06 -2.98 -0.30
N ASP A 108 -16.42 -3.65 0.81
CA ASP A 108 -15.45 -4.08 1.82
C ASP A 108 -14.49 -5.17 1.30
N ASP A 109 -14.96 -6.10 0.47
CA ASP A 109 -14.10 -7.08 -0.19
C ASP A 109 -13.11 -6.39 -1.14
N ILE A 110 -13.59 -5.42 -1.92
CA ILE A 110 -12.77 -4.64 -2.86
C ILE A 110 -11.70 -3.84 -2.10
N LEU A 111 -12.09 -3.13 -1.05
CA LEU A 111 -11.17 -2.31 -0.24
C LEU A 111 -10.11 -3.14 0.48
N ARG A 112 -10.42 -4.38 0.85
CA ARG A 112 -9.47 -5.27 1.52
C ARG A 112 -8.65 -6.12 0.54
N CYS A 113 -9.03 -6.18 -0.73
CA CYS A 113 -8.27 -6.88 -1.75
C CYS A 113 -6.89 -6.25 -1.90
N ARG A 114 -5.84 -7.07 -1.86
CA ARG A 114 -4.47 -6.61 -2.02
C ARG A 114 -3.98 -6.88 -3.43
N ILE A 115 -4.06 -5.86 -4.27
CA ILE A 115 -3.41 -5.86 -5.59
C ILE A 115 -2.08 -5.12 -5.45
N LYS A 116 -0.99 -5.76 -5.87
CA LYS A 116 0.32 -5.12 -5.85
C LYS A 116 0.37 -4.09 -6.96
N THR A 117 0.57 -2.82 -6.64
CA THR A 117 0.77 -1.77 -7.65
C THR A 117 2.08 -2.04 -8.41
N ILE A 118 1.97 -2.33 -9.72
CA ILE A 118 3.11 -2.54 -10.61
C ILE A 118 3.30 -1.26 -11.44
N GLY A 119 3.95 -0.28 -10.84
CA GLY A 119 4.18 1.03 -11.45
C GLY A 119 3.14 2.08 -11.03
N PRO A 120 3.30 3.32 -11.49
CA PRO A 120 2.40 4.43 -11.14
C PRO A 120 1.02 4.27 -11.79
N THR A 121 -0.04 4.59 -11.06
CA THR A 121 -1.40 4.70 -11.61
C THR A 121 -1.96 6.10 -11.35
N GLU A 122 -2.76 6.62 -12.26
CA GLU A 122 -3.37 7.95 -12.17
C GLU A 122 -4.89 7.79 -12.01
N THR A 123 -5.46 8.49 -11.04
CA THR A 123 -6.91 8.59 -10.84
C THR A 123 -7.30 10.06 -10.87
N ILE A 124 -8.28 10.39 -11.71
CA ILE A 124 -8.80 11.75 -11.87
C ILE A 124 -10.12 11.86 -11.12
N LEU A 125 -10.19 12.76 -10.16
CA LEU A 125 -11.39 13.05 -9.37
C LEU A 125 -11.91 14.46 -9.68
N PRO A 126 -13.06 14.59 -10.36
CA PRO A 126 -13.65 15.90 -10.62
C PRO A 126 -14.23 16.48 -9.32
N CYS A 127 -13.85 17.70 -8.98
CA CYS A 127 -14.44 18.49 -7.91
C CYS A 127 -15.35 19.56 -8.53
N LEU A 128 -16.57 19.14 -8.87
CA LEU A 128 -17.55 19.97 -9.60
C LEU A 128 -17.94 21.25 -8.85
N GLU A 129 -17.94 21.21 -7.51
CA GLU A 129 -18.31 22.35 -6.66
C GLU A 129 -17.28 23.49 -6.71
N LEU A 130 -16.00 23.15 -6.88
CA LEU A 130 -14.91 24.14 -6.96
C LEU A 130 -14.45 24.39 -8.41
N GLY A 131 -14.99 23.65 -9.38
CA GLY A 131 -14.51 23.68 -10.76
C GLY A 131 -13.06 23.19 -10.88
N LEU A 132 -12.60 22.35 -9.95
CA LEU A 132 -11.24 21.82 -9.89
C LEU A 132 -11.23 20.33 -10.26
N GLU A 133 -10.06 19.84 -10.68
CA GLU A 133 -9.82 18.42 -10.94
C GLU A 133 -8.62 17.97 -10.12
N TRP A 134 -8.80 16.93 -9.31
CA TRP A 134 -7.72 16.32 -8.55
C TRP A 134 -7.12 15.17 -9.33
N LYS A 135 -5.79 15.14 -9.43
CA LYS A 135 -5.05 14.01 -9.98
C LYS A 135 -4.31 13.32 -8.85
N ILE A 136 -4.65 12.05 -8.62
CA ILE A 136 -4.05 11.22 -7.59
C ILE A 136 -3.14 10.21 -8.29
N TYR A 137 -1.85 10.26 -7.97
CA TYR A 137 -0.88 9.26 -8.41
C TYR A 137 -0.64 8.23 -7.29
N ASP A 138 -1.01 6.96 -7.51
CA ASP A 138 -0.64 5.85 -6.63
C ASP A 138 0.64 5.19 -7.14
N VAL A 139 1.65 5.12 -6.26
CA VAL A 139 2.97 4.58 -6.57
C VAL A 139 3.34 3.46 -5.59
N GLY A 140 3.99 2.42 -6.10
CA GLY A 140 4.43 1.30 -5.27
C GLY A 140 5.41 1.72 -4.17
N GLY A 141 5.14 1.32 -2.92
CA GLY A 141 5.95 1.63 -1.74
C GLY A 141 7.14 0.70 -1.47
N THR A 142 7.26 -0.40 -2.21
CA THR A 142 8.39 -1.36 -2.06
C THR A 142 9.70 -0.70 -2.46
N ARG A 143 10.84 -1.08 -1.86
CA ARG A 143 12.13 -0.41 -2.11
C ARG A 143 12.49 -0.36 -3.61
N ARG A 144 12.20 -1.44 -4.35
CA ARG A 144 12.44 -1.53 -5.80
C ARG A 144 11.61 -0.56 -6.66
N GLN A 145 10.50 -0.04 -6.13
CA GLN A 145 9.60 0.86 -6.88
C GLN A 145 9.87 2.34 -6.56
N ARG A 146 10.55 2.65 -5.44
CA ARG A 146 10.82 4.05 -5.01
C ARG A 146 11.62 4.85 -6.02
N ALA A 147 12.49 4.20 -6.79
CA ALA A 147 13.23 4.84 -7.89
C ALA A 147 12.32 5.44 -8.98
N LYS A 148 11.05 5.01 -9.05
CA LYS A 148 10.06 5.51 -10.01
C LYS A 148 9.29 6.74 -9.52
N TRP A 149 9.56 7.24 -8.32
CA TRP A 149 8.81 8.36 -7.74
C TRP A 149 9.25 9.71 -8.28
N ALA A 150 10.53 9.88 -8.59
CA ALA A 150 11.11 11.15 -8.98
C ALA A 150 10.40 11.89 -10.13
N PRO A 151 9.92 11.21 -11.21
CA PRO A 151 9.19 11.88 -12.28
C PRO A 151 7.91 12.61 -11.84
N PHE A 152 7.37 12.27 -10.66
CA PHE A 152 6.15 12.87 -10.14
C PHE A 152 6.40 14.13 -9.30
N PHE A 153 7.64 14.43 -8.88
CA PHE A 153 7.91 15.49 -7.90
C PHE A 153 7.83 16.93 -8.45
N ASP A 154 7.86 17.11 -9.78
CA ASP A 154 7.95 18.43 -10.41
C ASP A 154 6.61 19.20 -10.49
N ASP A 155 5.47 18.59 -10.15
CA ASP A 155 4.13 19.20 -10.26
C ASP A 155 3.12 18.55 -9.29
N MET A 156 3.44 18.51 -8.00
CA MET A 156 2.54 17.98 -6.96
C MET A 156 2.01 19.11 -6.08
N ASP A 157 0.71 19.11 -5.77
CA ASP A 157 0.14 20.02 -4.78
C ASP A 157 0.36 19.53 -3.34
N ALA A 158 0.45 18.22 -3.13
CA ALA A 158 0.68 17.59 -1.83
C ALA A 158 1.23 16.17 -1.97
N LEU A 159 2.02 15.74 -0.99
CA LEU A 159 2.53 14.36 -0.89
C LEU A 159 1.93 13.67 0.33
N VAL A 160 1.16 12.59 0.13
CA VAL A 160 0.60 11.78 1.22
C VAL A 160 1.45 10.53 1.43
N VAL A 161 2.01 10.37 2.63
CA VAL A 161 2.83 9.22 3.01
C VAL A 161 2.07 8.34 3.98
N MET A 162 1.81 7.10 3.55
CA MET A 162 1.08 6.11 4.35
C MET A 162 2.04 5.25 5.16
N VAL A 163 1.96 5.32 6.50
CA VAL A 163 2.79 4.52 7.42
C VAL A 163 1.92 3.49 8.16
N PRO A 164 2.09 2.18 7.93
CA PRO A 164 1.32 1.16 8.64
C PRO A 164 1.86 0.96 10.06
N VAL A 165 1.26 1.63 11.05
CA VAL A 165 1.73 1.58 12.45
C VAL A 165 1.65 0.18 13.07
N SER A 166 0.76 -0.67 12.55
CA SER A 166 0.64 -2.07 12.98
C SER A 166 1.81 -2.97 12.56
N ALA A 167 2.72 -2.50 11.71
CA ALA A 167 3.86 -3.27 11.21
C ALA A 167 5.09 -3.21 12.15
N PHE A 168 4.91 -2.74 13.39
CA PHE A 168 5.99 -2.57 14.38
C PHE A 168 6.69 -3.88 14.76
N ASP A 169 6.00 -5.01 14.66
CA ASP A 169 6.49 -6.36 14.96
C ASP A 169 6.89 -7.15 13.71
N GLN A 170 6.94 -6.50 12.54
CA GLN A 170 7.18 -7.14 11.24
C GLN A 170 8.50 -6.71 10.61
N VAL A 171 9.05 -7.59 9.77
CA VAL A 171 10.24 -7.32 8.95
C VAL A 171 9.88 -7.20 7.46
N LEU A 172 10.71 -6.52 6.66
CA LEU A 172 10.46 -6.40 5.23
C LEU A 172 10.55 -7.77 4.56
N ALA A 173 9.65 -8.03 3.60
CA ALA A 173 9.71 -9.26 2.79
C ALA A 173 10.99 -9.33 1.94
N GLU A 174 11.55 -8.17 1.59
CA GLU A 174 12.73 -8.04 0.73
C GLU A 174 14.03 -8.04 1.53
N ASP A 175 13.93 -7.82 2.85
CA ASP A 175 15.06 -7.74 3.78
C ASP A 175 14.58 -8.07 5.21
N PRO A 176 14.66 -9.35 5.62
CA PRO A 176 14.19 -9.81 6.94
C PRO A 176 14.97 -9.21 8.13
N THR A 177 16.06 -8.49 7.89
CA THR A 177 16.84 -7.84 8.95
C THR A 177 16.30 -6.46 9.32
N VAL A 178 15.39 -5.91 8.51
CA VAL A 178 14.87 -4.55 8.67
C VAL A 178 13.42 -4.58 9.12
N ASN A 179 13.14 -3.88 10.23
CA ASN A 179 11.80 -3.65 10.73
C ASN A 179 10.98 -2.76 9.75
N ARG A 180 9.73 -3.15 9.47
CA ARG A 180 8.87 -2.46 8.48
C ARG A 180 8.44 -1.07 8.92
N LEU A 181 8.09 -0.90 10.19
CA LEU A 181 7.67 0.40 10.71
C LEU A 181 8.86 1.38 10.67
N ARG A 182 10.04 0.92 11.08
CA ARG A 182 11.28 1.69 11.00
C ARG A 182 11.60 2.12 9.57
N ASP A 183 11.55 1.20 8.60
CA ASP A 183 11.79 1.53 7.19
C ASP A 183 10.81 2.59 6.65
N SER A 184 9.56 2.56 7.12
CA SER A 184 8.53 3.54 6.73
C SER A 184 8.83 4.94 7.27
N PHE A 185 9.27 5.05 8.54
CA PHE A 185 9.69 6.32 9.14
C PHE A 185 11.02 6.83 8.59
N GLU A 186 11.98 5.95 8.29
CA GLU A 186 13.23 6.34 7.62
C GLU A 186 12.94 6.94 6.25
N MET A 187 12.08 6.30 5.44
CA MET A 187 11.62 6.82 4.15
C MET A 187 10.90 8.16 4.28
N TRP A 188 9.99 8.30 5.26
CA TRP A 188 9.33 9.58 5.56
C TRP A 188 10.34 10.69 5.85
N GLY A 189 11.33 10.41 6.70
CA GLY A 189 12.37 11.37 7.05
C GLY A 189 13.27 11.75 5.88
N GLU A 190 13.52 10.83 4.94
CA GLU A 190 14.24 11.11 3.70
C GLU A 190 13.44 12.01 2.75
N LEU A 191 12.14 11.75 2.58
CA LEU A 191 11.26 12.60 1.78
C LEU A 191 11.20 14.03 2.33
N CYS A 192 11.10 14.20 3.66
CA CYS A 192 11.09 15.52 4.29
C CYS A 192 12.40 16.29 4.10
N LYS A 193 13.54 15.61 3.94
CA LYS A 193 14.85 16.23 3.70
C LYS A 193 15.13 16.50 2.23
N THR A 194 14.25 16.04 1.34
CA THR A 194 14.44 16.14 -0.11
C THR A 194 14.14 17.57 -0.53
N THR A 195 15.16 18.28 -1.03
CA THR A 195 15.11 19.72 -1.31
C THR A 195 14.04 20.11 -2.32
N ILE A 196 13.81 19.26 -3.33
CA ILE A 196 12.76 19.48 -4.32
C ILE A 196 11.36 19.43 -3.69
N LEU A 197 11.17 18.73 -2.57
CA LEU A 197 9.87 18.62 -1.88
C LEU A 197 9.65 19.72 -0.83
N HIS A 198 10.62 20.60 -0.55
CA HIS A 198 10.48 21.62 0.51
C HIS A 198 9.31 22.59 0.32
N HIS A 199 8.86 22.78 -0.92
CA HIS A 199 7.71 23.63 -1.25
C HIS A 199 6.39 22.87 -1.27
N ILE A 200 6.42 21.55 -1.11
CA ILE A 200 5.25 20.67 -1.16
C ILE A 200 4.84 20.29 0.27
N PRO A 201 3.56 20.46 0.66
CA PRO A 201 3.09 19.96 1.94
C PRO A 201 3.16 18.42 1.94
N VAL A 202 3.88 17.88 2.92
CA VAL A 202 3.99 16.44 3.13
C VAL A 202 3.10 16.03 4.29
N LEU A 203 2.13 15.16 4.02
CA LEU A 203 1.11 14.69 4.95
C LEU A 203 1.43 13.26 5.39
N LEU A 204 1.64 13.04 6.69
CA LEU A 204 1.88 11.71 7.25
C LEU A 204 0.57 11.07 7.74
N PHE A 205 0.20 9.93 7.16
CA PHE A 205 -0.98 9.17 7.54
C PHE A 205 -0.57 7.90 8.27
N LEU A 206 -0.84 7.85 9.57
CA LEU A 206 -0.68 6.64 10.38
C LEU A 206 -1.85 5.70 10.10
N ASN A 207 -1.60 4.63 9.33
CA ASN A 207 -2.60 3.70 8.85
C ASN A 207 -2.59 2.37 9.63
N LYS A 208 -3.67 1.58 9.51
CA LYS A 208 -3.86 0.27 10.15
C LYS A 208 -3.88 0.34 11.68
N ILE A 209 -4.48 1.40 12.21
CA ILE A 209 -4.64 1.63 13.65
C ILE A 209 -5.47 0.52 14.30
N ASP A 210 -6.46 -0.01 13.58
CA ASP A 210 -7.29 -1.14 14.00
C ASP A 210 -6.45 -2.41 14.25
N LEU A 211 -5.49 -2.71 13.36
CA LEU A 211 -4.58 -3.84 13.51
C LEU A 211 -3.58 -3.60 14.64
N LEU A 212 -3.10 -2.35 14.80
CA LEU A 212 -2.24 -1.98 15.93
C LEU A 212 -2.98 -2.27 17.24
N GLU A 213 -4.22 -1.82 17.37
CA GLU A 213 -5.03 -2.05 18.57
C GLU A 213 -5.19 -3.53 18.88
N LYS A 214 -5.49 -4.36 17.88
CA LYS A 214 -5.59 -5.82 18.04
C LYS A 214 -4.28 -6.42 18.58
N LYS A 215 -3.13 -6.00 18.06
CA LYS A 215 -1.81 -6.50 18.49
C LYS A 215 -1.47 -6.10 19.92
N LEU A 216 -1.75 -4.86 20.30
CA LEU A 216 -1.54 -4.38 21.67
C LEU A 216 -2.43 -5.13 22.67
N ARG A 217 -3.70 -5.35 22.33
CA ARG A 217 -4.64 -6.15 23.15
C ARG A 217 -4.22 -7.61 23.25
N ALA A 218 -3.55 -8.17 22.25
CA ALA A 218 -2.97 -9.50 22.28
C ALA A 218 -1.70 -9.61 23.14
N GLY A 219 -1.23 -8.50 23.73
CA GLY A 219 -0.05 -8.47 24.60
C GLY A 219 1.27 -8.33 23.85
N ILE A 220 1.26 -8.01 22.55
CA ILE A 220 2.49 -7.69 21.81
C ILE A 220 2.96 -6.30 22.27
N GLU A 221 4.16 -6.25 22.84
CA GLU A 221 4.72 -5.02 23.40
C GLU A 221 5.46 -4.22 22.33
N PHE A 222 5.07 -2.97 22.14
CA PHE A 222 5.69 -2.07 21.17
C PHE A 222 7.16 -1.75 21.51
N SER A 223 7.48 -1.60 22.80
CA SER A 223 8.84 -1.33 23.30
C SER A 223 9.86 -2.40 22.91
N LYS A 224 9.44 -3.67 22.77
CA LYS A 224 10.31 -4.78 22.34
C LYS A 224 10.86 -4.59 20.93
N TYR A 225 10.13 -3.89 20.07
CA TYR A 225 10.49 -3.70 18.67
C TYR A 225 10.97 -2.28 18.35
N CYS A 226 10.61 -1.30 19.19
CA CYS A 226 11.01 0.09 19.05
C CYS A 226 11.77 0.55 20.29
N ALA A 227 13.09 0.39 20.29
CA ALA A 227 13.93 0.70 21.46
C ALA A 227 13.80 2.17 21.92
N SER A 228 13.64 3.12 20.99
CA SER A 228 13.43 4.54 21.29
C SER A 228 12.07 4.85 21.96
N TYR A 229 11.14 3.89 21.95
CA TYR A 229 9.90 3.97 22.73
C TYR A 229 10.13 3.87 24.24
N GLY A 230 11.22 3.21 24.68
CA GLY A 230 11.56 3.05 26.09
C GLY A 230 10.43 2.42 26.92
N ASP A 231 10.23 2.94 28.13
CA ASP A 231 9.30 2.38 29.13
C ASP A 231 7.88 2.95 29.07
N ARG A 232 7.49 3.51 27.92
CA ARG A 232 6.15 4.08 27.72
C ARG A 232 5.06 2.99 27.75
N SER A 233 3.85 3.39 28.09
CA SER A 233 2.70 2.47 28.22
C SER A 233 2.39 1.73 26.91
N ASN A 234 2.06 0.42 26.98
CA ASN A 234 1.66 -0.37 25.79
C ASN A 234 0.19 -0.11 25.36
N GLN A 235 -0.32 1.10 25.58
CA GLN A 235 -1.67 1.50 25.21
C GLN A 235 -1.70 2.19 23.85
N LEU A 236 -2.78 1.98 23.10
CA LEU A 236 -2.97 2.51 21.74
C LEU A 236 -2.66 4.01 21.65
N LYS A 237 -3.24 4.82 22.55
CA LYS A 237 -3.04 6.28 22.57
C LYS A 237 -1.57 6.67 22.76
N SER A 238 -0.85 5.98 23.67
CA SER A 238 0.56 6.25 23.95
C SER A 238 1.44 5.92 22.74
N VAL A 239 1.16 4.78 22.09
CA VAL A 239 1.89 4.36 20.89
C VAL A 239 1.64 5.32 19.74
N LEU A 240 0.39 5.70 19.46
CA LEU A 240 0.06 6.65 18.39
C LEU A 240 0.66 8.03 18.63
N GLN A 241 0.62 8.53 19.86
CA GLN A 241 1.20 9.83 20.20
C GLN A 241 2.72 9.82 19.98
N TYR A 242 3.40 8.74 20.38
CA TYR A 242 4.83 8.58 20.09
C TYR A 242 5.10 8.51 18.59
N SER A 243 4.34 7.69 17.84
CA SER A 243 4.50 7.53 16.39
C SER A 243 4.24 8.82 15.61
N ALA A 244 3.39 9.71 16.11
CA ALA A 244 3.17 11.03 15.50
C ALA A 244 4.33 12.02 15.73
N THR A 245 5.23 11.72 16.68
CA THR A 245 6.41 12.54 17.01
C THR A 245 7.73 11.93 16.57
N ALA A 246 7.70 10.73 15.99
CA ALA A 246 8.87 9.98 15.53
C ALA A 246 9.33 10.43 14.14
#